data_AF-A0A0C3LQ04-F1
#
_entry.id   AF-A0A0C3LQ04-F1
#
_cell.length_a   1.000
_cell.length_b   1.000
_cell.length_c   1.000
_cell.angle_alpha   90.00
_cell.angle_beta   90.00
_cell.angle_gamma   90.00
#
_symmetry.space_group_name_H-M   'P 1'
#
loop_
_entity.id
_entity.type
_entity.pdbx_description
1 polymer ?
#
loop_
_entity_poly.entity_id
_entity_poly.type
_entity_poly.pdbx_seq_one_letter_code
_entity_poly.pdbx_strand_id
1 'polypeptide(L)'
;RFVSSSHRTRFVSQITIEDSKMTVWYFSRSHSAKSPASDFTKDPREYIRVMLSFLFATEEELGYDPTIQRRLDSNPVSRKQTLCYVYQVEDNVGDKHERYFKTQEALFEHRSLCATGRATRVWKVVEVGSFNELEPLDSSILVLKDVWLDSQSKTECQNLDAIFQELQKLAD
;
A
#
# COMPACT_ATOMS: atom_id res chain seq x y z
N ARG A 1 7.58 -18.98 2.33
CA ARG A 1 7.26 -17.84 1.44
C ARG A 1 6.97 -16.65 2.34
N PHE A 2 7.97 -15.78 2.55
CA PHE A 2 7.82 -14.62 3.43
C PHE A 2 7.07 -13.51 2.70
N VAL A 3 6.01 -12.99 3.33
CA VAL A 3 5.20 -11.81 3.00
C VAL A 3 4.67 -11.75 1.56
N SER A 4 3.37 -11.98 1.37
CA SER A 4 2.73 -11.64 0.11
C SER A 4 2.81 -10.11 -0.05
N SER A 5 3.33 -9.66 -1.19
CA SER A 5 3.49 -8.25 -1.56
C SER A 5 2.15 -7.61 -1.90
N SER A 6 1.13 -7.76 -1.03
CA SER A 6 -0.19 -7.17 -1.23
C SER A 6 -0.03 -5.67 -1.47
N HIS A 7 -0.71 -5.15 -2.48
CA HIS A 7 -0.52 -3.77 -2.93
C HIS A 7 -1.04 -2.71 -1.96
N ARG A 8 -1.64 -3.14 -0.85
CA ARG A 8 -2.37 -2.28 0.08
C ARG A 8 -1.96 -2.43 1.52
N THR A 9 -0.99 -3.29 1.82
CA THR A 9 -0.62 -3.55 3.21
C THR A 9 0.62 -2.72 3.56
N ARG A 10 0.48 -1.82 4.53
CA ARG A 10 1.57 -1.03 5.13
C ARG A 10 2.46 -1.90 6.01
N PHE A 11 1.86 -2.86 6.70
CA PHE A 11 2.55 -3.89 7.48
C PHE A 11 1.80 -5.22 7.39
N VAL A 12 2.48 -6.29 7.78
CA VAL A 12 1.93 -7.65 7.83
C VAL A 12 2.32 -8.29 9.15
N SER A 13 1.33 -8.79 9.87
CA SER A 13 1.54 -9.63 11.04
C SER A 13 1.52 -11.10 10.64
N GLN A 14 2.43 -11.90 11.18
CA GLN A 14 2.53 -13.32 10.89
C GLN A 14 2.69 -14.13 12.18
N ILE A 15 2.06 -15.30 12.24
CA ILE A 15 2.22 -16.23 13.35
C ILE A 15 3.11 -17.38 12.89
N THR A 16 4.12 -17.71 13.69
CA THR A 16 4.94 -18.92 13.52
C THR A 16 4.64 -19.87 14.67
N ILE A 17 4.38 -21.13 14.35
CA ILE A 17 4.15 -22.19 15.33
C ILE A 17 5.22 -23.26 15.10
N GLU A 18 5.99 -23.54 16.13
CA GLU A 18 7.00 -24.60 16.15
C GLU A 18 6.76 -25.47 17.38
N ASP A 19 6.34 -26.72 17.15
CA ASP A 19 5.90 -27.63 18.20
C ASP A 19 4.78 -26.99 19.07
N SER A 20 4.99 -26.82 20.38
CA SER A 20 4.05 -26.16 21.29
C SER A 20 4.24 -24.64 21.41
N LYS A 21 5.21 -24.06 20.69
CA LYS A 21 5.58 -22.64 20.82
C LYS A 21 5.00 -21.81 19.69
N MET A 22 4.30 -20.75 20.05
CA MET A 22 3.82 -19.71 19.14
C MET A 22 4.70 -18.47 19.24
N THR A 23 4.95 -17.81 18.12
CA THR A 23 5.54 -16.46 18.07
C THR A 23 4.80 -15.60 17.07
N VAL A 24 4.50 -14.36 17.46
CA VAL A 24 3.92 -13.36 16.58
C VAL A 24 5.03 -12.47 16.04
N TRP A 25 5.01 -12.26 14.73
CA TRP A 25 5.89 -11.35 14.01
C TRP A 25 5.08 -10.18 13.50
N TYR A 26 5.72 -9.01 13.52
CA TYR A 26 5.26 -7.81 12.87
C TYR A 26 6.31 -7.42 11.82
N PHE A 27 5.90 -7.26 10.57
CA PHE A 27 6.76 -6.83 9.48
C PHE A 27 6.19 -5.55 8.87
N SER A 28 6.95 -4.47 8.94
CA SER A 28 6.73 -3.28 8.12
C SER A 28 7.85 -3.16 7.08
N ARG A 29 7.74 -2.20 6.16
CA ARG A 29 8.80 -1.91 5.19
C ARG A 29 10.07 -1.33 5.80
N SER A 30 9.99 -0.76 7.01
CA SER A 30 11.13 -0.14 7.71
C SER A 30 11.75 -1.02 8.78
N HIS A 31 10.96 -1.85 9.45
CA HIS A 31 11.42 -2.68 10.57
C HIS A 31 10.56 -3.92 10.76
N SER A 32 11.11 -4.88 11.49
CA SER A 32 10.40 -6.08 11.94
C SER A 32 10.54 -6.25 13.44
N ALA A 33 9.48 -6.72 14.09
CA ALA A 33 9.47 -7.05 15.50
C ALA A 33 8.99 -8.49 15.70
N LYS A 34 9.47 -9.13 16.76
CA LYS A 34 9.16 -10.52 17.12
C LYS A 34 8.73 -10.56 18.58
N SER A 35 7.60 -11.19 18.88
CA SER A 35 7.20 -11.45 20.27
C SER A 35 8.10 -12.52 20.91
N PRO A 36 8.16 -12.59 22.24
CA PRO A 36 8.65 -13.79 22.91
C PRO A 36 7.85 -15.02 22.45
N ALA A 37 8.51 -16.19 22.46
CA ALA A 37 7.84 -17.44 22.17
C ALA A 37 6.97 -17.85 23.37
N SER A 38 5.68 -18.10 23.15
CA SER A 38 4.73 -18.55 24.18
C SER A 38 4.32 -20.00 23.93
N ASP A 39 4.26 -20.80 25.00
CA ASP A 39 3.79 -22.18 24.93
C ASP A 39 2.25 -22.19 25.02
N PHE A 40 1.59 -22.36 23.88
CA PHE A 40 0.12 -22.28 23.81
C PHE A 40 -0.56 -23.49 24.44
N THR A 41 0.17 -24.57 24.73
CA THR A 41 -0.37 -25.74 25.43
C THR A 41 -0.47 -25.50 26.94
N LYS A 42 0.43 -24.67 27.48
CA LYS A 42 0.46 -24.30 28.90
C LYS A 42 -0.40 -23.08 29.20
N ASP A 43 -0.44 -22.13 28.27
CA ASP A 43 -1.28 -20.95 28.37
C ASP A 43 -2.10 -20.74 27.09
N PRO A 44 -3.23 -21.46 26.94
CA PRO A 44 -4.10 -21.31 25.79
C PRO A 44 -4.77 -19.92 25.74
N ARG A 45 -4.78 -19.15 26.84
CA ARG A 45 -5.43 -17.84 26.87
C ARG A 45 -4.70 -16.84 26.00
N GLU A 46 -3.37 -16.84 26.02
CA GLU A 46 -2.56 -15.97 25.16
C GLU A 46 -2.79 -16.28 23.68
N TYR A 47 -2.86 -17.56 23.31
CA TYR A 47 -3.21 -17.97 21.94
C TYR A 47 -4.59 -17.46 21.53
N ILE A 48 -5.62 -17.70 22.36
CA ILE A 48 -6.98 -17.24 22.09
C ILE A 48 -7.01 -15.72 21.97
N ARG A 49 -6.32 -14.99 22.86
CA ARG A 49 -6.24 -13.54 22.83
C ARG A 49 -5.64 -13.03 21.51
N VAL A 50 -4.51 -13.59 21.07
CA VAL A 50 -3.88 -13.22 19.79
C VAL A 50 -4.83 -13.47 18.62
N MET A 51 -5.51 -14.61 18.59
CA MET A 51 -6.47 -14.93 17.52
C MET A 51 -7.69 -14.00 17.53
N LEU A 52 -8.23 -13.69 18.72
CA LEU A 52 -9.32 -12.72 18.86
C LEU A 52 -8.86 -11.32 18.43
N SER A 53 -7.64 -10.91 18.78
CA SER A 53 -7.08 -9.64 18.32
C SER A 53 -7.05 -9.55 16.80
N PHE A 54 -6.64 -10.62 16.09
CA PHE A 54 -6.68 -10.62 14.62
C PHE A 54 -8.09 -10.71 14.04
N LEU A 55 -9.00 -11.43 14.70
CA LEU A 55 -10.38 -11.60 14.23
C LEU A 55 -11.19 -10.31 14.34
N PHE A 56 -10.97 -9.53 15.40
CA PHE A 56 -11.70 -8.29 15.68
C PHE A 56 -10.94 -7.02 15.26
N ALA A 57 -9.69 -7.14 14.81
CA ALA A 57 -8.96 -6.01 14.26
C ALA A 57 -9.65 -5.47 13.01
N THR A 58 -9.69 -4.15 12.90
CA THR A 58 -10.08 -3.43 11.69
C THR A 58 -9.09 -3.69 10.55
N GLU A 59 -9.48 -3.41 9.32
CA GLU A 59 -8.56 -3.54 8.18
C GLU A 59 -7.28 -2.70 8.40
N GLU A 60 -7.40 -1.50 8.95
CA GLU A 60 -6.25 -0.64 9.24
C GLU A 60 -5.31 -1.24 10.31
N GLU A 61 -5.87 -1.83 11.37
CA GLU A 61 -5.10 -2.51 12.43
C GLU A 61 -4.46 -3.81 11.94
N LEU A 62 -5.03 -4.45 10.91
CA LEU A 62 -4.40 -5.56 10.17
C LEU A 62 -3.32 -5.09 9.19
N GLY A 63 -3.17 -3.77 9.04
CA GLY A 63 -2.14 -3.16 8.23
C GLY A 63 -2.58 -2.80 6.83
N TYR A 64 -3.87 -2.88 6.49
CA TYR A 64 -4.36 -2.34 5.23
C TYR A 64 -4.31 -0.80 5.22
N ASP A 65 -4.05 -0.26 4.04
CA ASP A 65 -4.03 1.16 3.75
C ASP A 65 -5.44 1.61 3.34
N PRO A 66 -6.10 2.49 4.10
CA PRO A 66 -7.45 2.94 3.78
C PRO A 66 -7.51 3.74 2.47
N THR A 67 -6.38 4.33 2.05
CA THR A 67 -6.28 5.13 0.81
C THR A 67 -6.22 4.26 -0.45
N ILE A 68 -6.05 2.94 -0.32
CA ILE A 68 -5.99 2.03 -1.47
C ILE A 68 -7.06 0.97 -1.32
N GLN A 69 -7.89 0.73 -2.34
CA GLN A 69 -8.97 -0.27 -2.26
C GLN A 69 -9.02 -1.24 -3.44
N ARG A 70 -9.56 -2.46 -3.21
CA ARG A 70 -9.82 -3.44 -4.30
C ARG A 70 -11.15 -3.11 -4.85
N ARG A 71 -11.21 -3.08 -6.16
CA ARG A 71 -12.48 -3.07 -6.85
C ARG A 71 -12.49 -4.10 -7.97
N LEU A 72 -13.69 -4.55 -8.25
CA LEU A 72 -14.00 -5.35 -9.42
C LEU A 72 -14.55 -4.36 -10.44
N ASP A 73 -13.73 -4.05 -11.43
CA ASP A 73 -14.14 -3.22 -12.55
C ASP A 73 -14.91 -4.09 -13.53
N SER A 74 -16.13 -3.70 -13.85
CA SER A 74 -16.98 -4.43 -14.79
C SER A 74 -16.85 -3.76 -16.14
N ASN A 75 -16.11 -4.38 -17.06
CA ASN A 75 -16.02 -3.83 -18.41
C ASN A 75 -17.38 -4.00 -19.11
N PRO A 76 -18.08 -2.91 -19.48
CA PRO A 76 -19.43 -2.98 -20.04
C PRO A 76 -19.47 -3.68 -21.40
N VAL A 77 -18.35 -3.72 -22.13
CA VAL A 77 -18.24 -4.34 -23.46
C VAL A 77 -18.00 -5.85 -23.38
N SER A 78 -17.13 -6.30 -22.47
CA SER A 78 -16.77 -7.73 -22.36
C SER A 78 -17.54 -8.50 -21.29
N ARG A 79 -18.33 -7.81 -20.45
CA ARG A 79 -18.96 -8.33 -19.22
C ARG A 79 -17.99 -9.08 -18.30
N LYS A 80 -16.69 -8.86 -18.47
CA LYS A 80 -15.64 -9.48 -17.67
C LYS A 80 -15.36 -8.58 -16.49
N GLN A 81 -15.37 -9.17 -15.30
CA GLN A 81 -14.90 -8.49 -14.10
C GLN A 81 -13.38 -8.61 -14.02
N THR A 82 -12.70 -7.47 -13.96
CA THR A 82 -11.26 -7.38 -13.78
C THR A 82 -10.94 -6.72 -12.46
N LEU A 83 -9.99 -7.29 -11.74
CA LEU A 83 -9.57 -6.77 -10.45
C LEU A 83 -8.67 -5.56 -10.65
N CYS A 84 -9.03 -4.42 -10.05
CA CYS A 84 -8.25 -3.19 -10.08
C CYS A 84 -7.98 -2.65 -8.67
N TYR A 85 -7.03 -1.72 -8.60
CA TYR A 85 -6.75 -0.92 -7.42
C TYR A 85 -7.21 0.51 -7.68
N VAL A 86 -7.81 1.13 -6.67
CA VAL A 86 -8.13 2.55 -6.66
C VAL A 86 -7.31 3.19 -5.56
N TYR A 87 -6.58 4.25 -5.90
CA TYR A 87 -5.78 5.04 -4.97
C TYR A 87 -6.48 6.37 -4.74
N GLN A 88 -6.65 6.74 -3.47
CA GLN A 88 -7.01 8.08 -3.03
C GLN A 88 -5.71 8.84 -2.78
N VAL A 89 -5.57 9.99 -3.40
CA VAL A 89 -4.39 10.84 -3.28
C VAL A 89 -4.87 12.23 -2.87
N GLU A 90 -4.27 12.75 -1.80
CA GLU A 90 -4.45 14.15 -1.40
C GLU A 90 -3.67 15.04 -2.36
N ASP A 91 -4.38 15.93 -3.06
CA ASP A 91 -3.76 16.88 -3.99
C ASP A 91 -3.66 18.23 -3.31
N ASN A 92 -2.44 18.58 -2.88
CA ASN A 92 -2.14 19.85 -2.22
C ASN A 92 -1.88 21.01 -3.21
N VAL A 93 -1.97 20.75 -4.52
CA VAL A 93 -1.58 21.70 -5.58
C VAL A 93 -2.80 22.24 -6.35
N GLY A 94 -4.00 21.67 -6.17
CA GLY A 94 -5.23 22.08 -6.87
C GLY A 94 -6.42 22.42 -5.96
N ASP A 95 -7.53 22.84 -6.57
CA ASP A 95 -8.80 23.16 -5.86
C ASP A 95 -9.50 21.93 -5.26
N LYS A 96 -9.12 20.72 -5.67
CA LYS A 96 -9.68 19.46 -5.16
C LYS A 96 -8.74 18.87 -4.11
N HIS A 97 -9.23 18.76 -2.88
CA HIS A 97 -8.47 18.14 -1.78
C HIS A 97 -8.17 16.65 -1.98
N GLU A 98 -9.04 15.92 -2.70
CA GLU A 98 -8.90 14.48 -2.89
C GLU A 98 -9.18 14.07 -4.33
N ARG A 99 -8.33 13.20 -4.87
CA ARG A 99 -8.46 12.64 -6.21
C ARG A 99 -8.32 11.13 -6.16
N TYR A 100 -9.07 10.44 -7.04
CA TYR A 100 -9.12 8.99 -7.06
C TYR A 100 -8.59 8.47 -8.40
N PHE A 101 -7.68 7.50 -8.34
CA PHE A 101 -7.01 6.96 -9.52
C PHE A 101 -7.17 5.45 -9.63
N LYS A 102 -7.81 4.99 -10.70
CA LYS A 102 -8.00 3.57 -11.02
C LYS A 102 -6.83 3.04 -11.84
N THR A 103 -6.22 1.94 -11.41
CA THR A 103 -5.15 1.27 -12.16
C THR A 103 -5.67 0.55 -13.41
N GLN A 104 -4.97 0.73 -14.54
CA GLN A 104 -5.20 -0.02 -15.78
C GLN A 104 -4.14 -1.09 -16.01
N GLU A 105 -2.86 -0.72 -15.92
CA GLU A 105 -1.73 -1.64 -16.12
C GLU A 105 -0.55 -1.26 -15.22
N ALA A 106 0.24 -2.26 -14.83
CA ALA A 106 1.52 -2.05 -14.16
C ALA A 106 2.57 -1.70 -15.21
N LEU A 107 3.10 -0.48 -15.17
CA LEU A 107 4.24 -0.07 -16.01
C LEU A 107 5.55 -0.57 -15.41
N PHE A 108 5.64 -0.59 -14.08
CA PHE A 108 6.78 -1.12 -13.35
C PHE A 108 6.32 -1.69 -12.00
N GLU A 109 6.70 -2.93 -11.71
CA GLU A 109 6.44 -3.54 -10.41
C GLU A 109 7.73 -4.19 -9.89
N HIS A 110 8.38 -3.56 -8.91
CA HIS A 110 9.52 -4.19 -8.25
C HIS A 110 9.03 -5.19 -7.19
N ARG A 111 9.10 -6.49 -7.51
CA ARG A 111 8.86 -7.56 -6.54
C ARG A 111 10.13 -7.88 -5.77
N SER A 112 10.44 -7.05 -4.77
CA SER A 112 11.50 -7.37 -3.83
C SER A 112 11.11 -8.61 -3.02
N LEU A 113 12.02 -9.59 -2.94
CA LEU A 113 11.93 -10.73 -2.02
C LEU A 113 12.32 -10.34 -0.59
N CYS A 114 12.77 -9.10 -0.37
CA CYS A 114 13.17 -8.60 0.93
C CYS A 114 11.95 -8.00 1.66
N ALA A 115 11.84 -8.33 2.95
CA ALA A 115 10.81 -7.77 3.83
C ALA A 115 10.96 -6.24 4.01
N THR A 116 12.20 -5.73 3.90
CA THR A 116 12.56 -4.32 4.07
C THR A 116 13.18 -3.73 2.80
N GLY A 117 13.06 -2.41 2.65
CA GLY A 117 13.73 -1.64 1.58
C GLY A 117 12.78 -0.95 0.60
N ARG A 118 13.36 -0.28 -0.40
CA ARG A 118 12.60 0.48 -1.42
C ARG A 118 11.70 -0.47 -2.21
N ALA A 119 10.42 -0.18 -2.21
CA ALA A 119 9.47 -0.77 -3.14
C ALA A 119 8.85 0.37 -3.94
N THR A 120 9.11 0.37 -5.24
CA THR A 120 8.53 1.32 -6.17
C THR A 120 7.61 0.58 -7.11
N ARG A 121 6.43 1.14 -7.32
CA ARG A 121 5.47 0.68 -8.30
C ARG A 121 5.05 1.85 -9.16
N VAL A 122 4.90 1.60 -10.44
CA VAL A 122 4.45 2.58 -11.40
C VAL A 122 3.27 1.98 -12.13
N TRP A 123 2.14 2.68 -12.05
CA TRP A 123 0.89 2.28 -12.66
C TRP A 123 0.53 3.28 -13.76
N LYS A 124 -0.03 2.77 -14.84
CA LYS A 124 -0.89 3.59 -15.68
C LYS A 124 -2.26 3.66 -15.04
N VAL A 125 -2.78 4.87 -14.89
CA VAL A 125 -4.03 5.13 -14.19
C VAL A 125 -4.92 6.07 -14.99
N VAL A 126 -6.20 6.05 -14.65
CA VAL A 126 -7.20 7.05 -15.05
C VAL A 126 -7.84 7.63 -13.80
N GLU A 127 -8.21 8.91 -13.86
CA GLU A 127 -8.92 9.56 -12.77
C GLU A 127 -10.39 9.12 -12.76
N VAL A 128 -10.92 8.85 -11.56
CA VAL A 128 -12.29 8.36 -11.34
C VAL A 128 -12.95 9.17 -10.23
N GLY A 129 -14.27 9.07 -10.10
CA GLY A 129 -15.04 9.89 -9.15
C GLY A 129 -14.81 9.53 -7.69
N SER A 130 -14.73 8.23 -7.40
CA SER A 130 -14.58 7.71 -6.04
C SER A 130 -14.12 6.25 -6.04
N PHE A 131 -14.00 5.63 -4.86
CA PHE A 131 -13.78 4.19 -4.75
C PHE A 131 -14.87 3.34 -5.41
N ASN A 132 -16.08 3.86 -5.61
CA ASN A 132 -17.22 3.10 -6.13
C ASN A 132 -17.65 3.55 -7.54
N GLU A 133 -17.28 4.76 -7.94
CA GLU A 133 -17.53 5.31 -9.27
C GLU A 133 -16.27 5.12 -10.13
N LEU A 134 -16.17 3.98 -10.81
CA LEU A 134 -14.96 3.56 -11.52
C LEU A 134 -14.89 4.03 -12.98
N GLU A 135 -15.91 4.75 -13.46
CA GLU A 135 -15.89 5.32 -14.80
C GLU A 135 -14.86 6.46 -14.87
N PRO A 136 -14.01 6.50 -15.92
CA PRO A 136 -13.04 7.58 -16.08
C PRO A 136 -13.74 8.93 -16.15
N LEU A 137 -13.28 9.91 -15.36
CA LEU A 137 -13.77 11.29 -15.43
C LEU A 137 -13.36 11.98 -16.73
N ASP A 138 -12.21 11.58 -17.28
CA ASP A 138 -11.70 12.03 -18.57
C ASP A 138 -11.02 10.90 -19.34
N SER A 139 -10.56 11.22 -20.55
CA SER A 139 -9.78 10.31 -21.40
C SER A 139 -8.28 10.45 -21.20
N SER A 140 -7.83 11.18 -20.17
CA SER A 140 -6.41 11.41 -19.92
C SER A 140 -5.79 10.16 -19.29
N ILE A 141 -4.63 9.79 -19.82
CA ILE A 141 -3.84 8.69 -19.26
C ILE A 141 -2.78 9.33 -18.37
N LEU A 142 -2.79 8.93 -17.10
CA LEU A 142 -1.86 9.41 -16.10
C LEU A 142 -0.94 8.27 -15.63
N VAL A 143 0.16 8.65 -15.00
CA VAL A 143 1.10 7.71 -14.40
C VAL A 143 1.14 7.97 -12.91
N LEU A 144 0.79 6.95 -12.12
CA LEU A 144 0.88 6.99 -10.66
C LEU A 144 2.12 6.23 -10.21
N LYS A 145 3.01 6.93 -9.50
CA LYS A 145 4.21 6.36 -8.92
C LYS A 145 4.02 6.21 -7.41
N ASP A 146 3.81 4.98 -6.97
CA ASP A 146 3.76 4.61 -5.56
C ASP A 146 5.19 4.32 -5.07
N VAL A 147 5.66 5.11 -4.11
CA VAL A 147 7.02 5.03 -3.57
C VAL A 147 6.99 5.01 -2.06
N TRP A 148 7.68 4.03 -1.48
CA TRP A 148 8.04 4.04 -0.07
C TRP A 148 9.40 4.71 0.11
N LEU A 149 9.38 5.94 0.62
CA LEU A 149 10.59 6.68 0.96
C LEU A 149 11.01 6.37 2.39
N ASP A 150 12.31 6.45 2.64
CA ASP A 150 12.82 6.51 4.02
C ASP A 150 12.40 7.85 4.63
N SER A 151 12.20 7.89 5.95
CA SER A 151 11.88 9.07 6.75
C SER A 151 12.79 10.28 6.49
N GLN A 152 14.03 10.04 6.06
CA GLN A 152 15.03 11.08 5.76
C GLN A 152 15.14 11.42 4.26
N SER A 153 14.36 10.76 3.39
CA SER A 153 14.43 10.96 1.94
C SER A 153 13.42 12.00 1.46
N LYS A 154 13.88 12.96 0.66
CA LYS A 154 13.03 13.91 -0.05
C LYS A 154 12.20 13.20 -1.13
N THR A 155 10.99 13.69 -1.38
CA THR A 155 10.19 13.23 -2.53
C THR A 155 10.82 13.68 -3.85
N GLU A 156 10.49 12.98 -4.93
CA GLU A 156 10.94 13.38 -6.26
C GLU A 156 10.42 14.77 -6.63
N CYS A 157 9.18 15.10 -6.26
CA CYS A 157 8.60 16.44 -6.43
C CYS A 157 9.46 17.49 -5.71
N GLN A 158 9.77 17.27 -4.42
CA GLN A 158 10.62 18.20 -3.66
C GLN A 158 12.02 18.36 -4.27
N ASN A 159 12.60 17.28 -4.81
CA ASN A 159 13.89 17.36 -5.49
C ASN A 159 13.79 18.14 -6.81
N LEU A 160 12.73 17.92 -7.60
CA LEU A 160 12.49 18.66 -8.83
C LEU A 160 12.22 20.14 -8.57
N ASP A 161 11.39 20.45 -7.59
CA ASP A 161 11.09 21.84 -7.18
C ASP A 161 12.37 22.56 -6.76
N ALA A 162 13.24 21.90 -5.99
CA ALA A 162 14.53 22.45 -5.61
C ALA A 162 15.43 22.69 -6.83
N ILE A 163 15.47 21.76 -7.80
CA ILE A 163 16.24 21.93 -9.03
C ILE A 163 15.71 23.12 -9.84
N PHE A 164 14.39 23.23 -10.03
CA PHE A 164 13.79 24.33 -10.79
C PHE A 164 13.98 25.68 -10.10
N GLN A 165 13.89 25.74 -8.77
CA GLN A 165 14.18 26.96 -8.01
C GLN A 165 15.63 27.41 -8.19
N GLU A 166 16.60 26.49 -8.18
CA GLU A 166 18.00 26.83 -8.42
C GLU A 166 18.27 27.26 -9.87
N LEU A 167 17.63 26.62 -10.85
CA LEU A 167 17.74 27.03 -12.25
C LEU A 167 17.18 28.44 -12.48
N GLN A 168 16.09 28.80 -11.80
CA GLN A 168 15.51 30.15 -11.90
C GLN A 168 16.50 31.20 -11.36
N LYS A 169 17.17 30.93 -10.24
CA LYS A 169 18.19 31.83 -9.67
C LYS A 169 19.42 32.02 -10.56
N LEU A 170 19.74 31.04 -11.41
CA LEU A 170 20.86 31.12 -12.36
C LEU A 170 20.49 31.85 -13.65
N ALA A 171 19.20 31.99 -13.94
CA ALA A 171 18.69 32.71 -15.09
C ALA A 171 18.52 34.22 -14.84
N ASP A 172 18.51 34.63 -13.57
CA ASP A 172 18.52 36.03 -13.10
C ASP A 172 19.96 36.55 -12.91
#